data_AF-A0A8S9KSI4-F1
#
_entry.id   AF-A0A8S9KSI4-F1
#
_cell.length_a   1.000
_cell.length_b   1.000
_cell.length_c   1.000
_cell.angle_alpha   90.00
_cell.angle_beta   90.00
_cell.angle_gamma   90.00
#
_symmetry.space_group_name_H-M   'P 1'
#
loop_
_entity.id
_entity.type
_entity.pdbx_description
1 polymer ?
#
loop_
_entity_poly.entity_id
_entity_poly.type
_entity_poly.pdbx_seq_one_letter_code
_entity_poly.pdbx_strand_id
1 'polypeptide(L)'
;MKTVVSVEISEGNRNILRDFWDQTNQRGEFIEFEDVQDLTRDKIVELMKRFGGFDLVIGGSPCNNLAGGNRVSRSGLEGEQSSLFFEFCRILEVVRETTMEMGRF
;
A
#
# COMPACT_ATOMS: atom_id res chain seq x y z
N MET A 1 7.57 -11.98 9.56
CA MET A 1 7.17 -10.57 9.82
C MET A 1 6.17 -10.53 10.97
N LYS A 2 6.03 -9.40 11.69
CA LYS A 2 5.04 -9.27 12.78
C LYS A 2 3.64 -8.94 12.26
N THR A 3 3.55 -7.95 11.37
CA THR A 3 2.31 -7.52 10.73
C THR A 3 2.63 -7.10 9.30
N VAL A 4 1.81 -7.51 8.34
CA VAL A 4 1.84 -7.06 6.95
C VAL A 4 0.46 -6.54 6.59
N VAL A 5 0.42 -5.32 6.09
CA VAL A 5 -0.79 -4.70 5.51
C VAL A 5 -0.57 -4.61 4.00
N SER A 6 -1.38 -5.33 3.24
CA SER A 6 -1.34 -5.36 1.78
C SER A 6 -2.54 -4.64 1.19
N VAL A 7 -2.34 -3.97 0.06
CA VAL A 7 -3.39 -3.33 -0.73
C VAL A 7 -3.22 -3.79 -2.17
N GLU A 8 -4.21 -4.50 -2.71
CA GLU A 8 -4.14 -5.05 -4.06
C GLU A 8 -5.54 -5.23 -4.64
N ILE A 9 -5.80 -4.64 -5.81
CA ILE A 9 -7.11 -4.63 -6.46
C ILE A 9 -7.43 -5.95 -7.18
N SER A 10 -6.41 -6.67 -7.64
CA SER A 10 -6.56 -7.95 -8.33
C SER A 10 -6.79 -9.09 -7.35
N GLU A 11 -7.98 -9.67 -7.36
CA GLU A 11 -8.31 -10.87 -6.57
C GLU A 11 -7.32 -12.01 -6.82
N GLY A 12 -6.88 -12.20 -8.08
CA GLY A 12 -5.88 -13.22 -8.41
C GLY A 12 -4.55 -13.00 -7.69
N ASN A 13 -4.09 -11.76 -7.61
CA ASN A 13 -2.85 -11.42 -6.91
C ASN A 13 -3.00 -11.55 -5.38
N ARG A 14 -4.16 -11.14 -4.84
CA ARG A 14 -4.50 -11.35 -3.42
C ARG A 14 -4.46 -12.84 -3.07
N ASN A 15 -5.04 -13.69 -3.90
CA ASN A 15 -5.00 -15.14 -3.69
C ASN A 15 -3.57 -15.70 -3.70
N ILE A 16 -2.72 -15.25 -4.64
CA ILE A 16 -1.30 -15.64 -4.67
C ILE A 16 -0.58 -15.24 -3.37
N LEU A 17 -0.81 -14.03 -2.87
CA LEU A 17 -0.18 -13.55 -1.63
C LEU A 17 -0.67 -14.34 -0.41
N ARG A 18 -1.97 -14.63 -0.32
CA ARG A 18 -2.56 -15.46 0.75
C ARG A 18 -1.98 -16.87 0.72
N ASP A 19 -1.93 -17.50 -0.45
CA ASP A 19 -1.35 -18.84 -0.61
C ASP A 19 0.13 -18.85 -0.18
N PHE A 20 0.90 -17.84 -0.57
CA PHE A 20 2.31 -17.72 -0.15
C PHE A 20 2.45 -17.54 1.36
N TRP A 21 1.59 -16.71 1.97
CA TRP A 21 1.58 -16.46 3.41
C TRP A 21 1.33 -17.76 4.19
N ASP A 22 0.33 -18.52 3.76
CA ASP A 22 -0.06 -19.79 4.39
C ASP A 22 1.00 -20.88 4.18
N GLN A 23 1.50 -21.04 2.95
CA GLN A 23 2.51 -22.07 2.62
C GLN A 23 3.83 -21.88 3.35
N THR A 24 4.22 -20.62 3.63
CA THR A 24 5.45 -20.34 4.37
C THR A 24 5.27 -20.34 5.89
N ASN A 25 4.07 -20.71 6.38
CA ASN A 25 3.72 -20.77 7.80
C ASN A 25 4.09 -19.48 8.56
N GLN A 26 3.82 -18.31 7.96
CA GLN A 26 4.01 -17.05 8.65
C GLN A 26 3.12 -16.99 9.88
N ARG A 27 3.69 -16.54 11.01
CA ARG A 27 2.98 -16.46 12.31
C ARG A 27 2.52 -15.05 12.67
N GLY A 28 2.76 -14.09 11.79
CA GLY A 28 2.35 -12.71 11.99
C GLY A 28 0.90 -12.47 11.57
N GLU A 29 0.48 -11.22 11.66
CA GLU A 29 -0.82 -10.77 11.17
C GLU A 29 -0.71 -10.39 9.68
N PHE A 30 -1.65 -10.86 8.87
CA PHE A 30 -1.80 -10.46 7.47
C PHE A 30 -3.16 -9.79 7.31
N ILE A 31 -3.13 -8.51 6.91
CA ILE A 31 -4.32 -7.68 6.71
C ILE A 31 -4.31 -7.23 5.27
N GLU A 32 -5.42 -7.44 4.57
CA GLU A 32 -5.51 -7.16 3.15
C GLU A 32 -6.68 -6.21 2.88
N PHE A 33 -6.41 -5.18 2.07
CA PHE A 33 -7.39 -4.26 1.51
C PHE A 33 -7.46 -4.46 0.00
N GLU A 34 -8.65 -4.32 -0.55
CA GLU A 34 -8.87 -4.43 -1.99
C GLU A 34 -8.54 -3.12 -2.70
N ASP A 35 -9.09 -2.00 -2.23
CA ASP A 35 -8.83 -0.69 -2.82
C ASP A 35 -7.93 0.16 -1.91
N VAL A 36 -7.04 0.94 -2.52
CA VAL A 36 -6.23 1.93 -1.81
C VAL A 36 -7.08 3.04 -1.17
N GLN A 37 -8.28 3.29 -1.71
CA GLN A 37 -9.25 4.21 -1.15
C GLN A 37 -9.78 3.76 0.23
N ASP A 38 -9.81 2.45 0.49
CA ASP A 38 -10.19 1.90 1.79
C ASP A 38 -9.12 2.15 2.87
N LEU A 39 -7.87 2.39 2.44
CA LEU A 39 -6.76 2.74 3.31
C LEU A 39 -6.76 4.25 3.61
N THR A 40 -7.84 4.71 4.24
CA THR A 40 -8.01 6.11 4.66
C THR A 40 -7.00 6.51 5.74
N ARG A 41 -6.86 7.84 5.99
CA ARG A 41 -5.99 8.37 7.06
C ARG A 41 -6.29 7.71 8.40
N ASP A 42 -7.56 7.68 8.78
CA ASP A 42 -8.00 7.12 10.07
C ASP A 42 -7.69 5.62 10.15
N LYS A 43 -7.84 4.89 9.04
CA LYS A 43 -7.49 3.47 8.99
C LYS A 43 -5.99 3.24 9.18
N ILE A 44 -5.13 4.05 8.57
CA ILE A 44 -3.68 3.98 8.76
C ILE A 44 -3.32 4.24 10.22
N VAL A 45 -3.88 5.30 10.82
CA VAL A 45 -3.66 5.65 12.23
C VAL A 45 -4.13 4.53 13.16
N GLU A 46 -5.30 3.95 12.91
CA GLU A 46 -5.84 2.81 13.65
C GLU A 46 -4.89 1.61 13.61
N LEU A 47 -4.44 1.22 12.42
CA LEU A 47 -3.50 0.12 12.23
C LEU A 47 -2.17 0.38 12.94
N MET A 48 -1.62 1.59 12.83
CA MET A 48 -0.38 1.97 13.50
C MET A 48 -0.51 1.96 15.03
N LYS A 49 -1.65 2.42 15.58
CA LYS A 49 -1.92 2.34 17.02
C LYS A 49 -2.07 0.90 17.49
N ARG A 50 -2.71 0.05 16.69
CA ARG A 50 -2.95 -1.36 17.02
C ARG A 50 -1.68 -2.22 16.95
N PHE A 51 -0.84 -2.01 15.93
CA PHE A 51 0.32 -2.86 15.64
C PHE A 51 1.67 -2.22 15.94
N GLY A 52 1.68 -0.95 16.34
CA GLY A 52 2.88 -0.23 16.74
C GLY A 52 3.67 0.34 15.55
N GLY A 53 3.00 1.04 14.63
CA GLY A 53 3.62 1.71 13.49
C GLY A 53 4.04 0.79 12.34
N PHE A 54 4.56 1.38 11.26
CA PHE A 54 5.13 0.67 10.12
C PHE A 54 6.63 0.96 10.02
N ASP A 55 7.45 -0.10 10.03
CA ASP A 55 8.90 0.03 9.86
C ASP A 55 9.31 0.23 8.38
N LEU A 56 8.45 -0.21 7.46
CA LEU A 56 8.69 -0.18 6.02
C LEU A 56 7.37 0.03 5.28
N VAL A 57 7.37 0.99 4.35
CA VAL A 57 6.28 1.20 3.39
C VAL A 57 6.86 1.04 1.99
N ILE A 58 6.35 0.08 1.22
CA ILE A 58 6.76 -0.21 -0.14
C ILE A 58 5.54 -0.18 -1.06
N GLY A 59 5.75 0.25 -2.30
CA GLY A 59 4.69 0.29 -3.30
C GLY A 59 5.26 0.55 -4.69
N GLY A 60 4.56 0.07 -5.70
CA GLY A 60 4.82 0.39 -7.09
C GLY A 60 3.51 0.88 -7.71
N SER A 61 3.47 2.12 -8.18
CA SER A 61 2.31 2.60 -8.93
C SER A 61 2.27 1.93 -10.31
N PRO A 62 1.10 1.53 -10.82
CA PRO A 62 0.99 0.90 -12.13
C PRO A 62 1.57 1.83 -13.20
N CYS A 63 2.61 1.36 -13.87
CA CYS A 63 3.48 2.18 -14.72
C CYS A 63 3.01 2.30 -16.17
N ASN A 64 1.81 1.83 -16.51
CA ASN A 64 1.33 1.76 -17.90
C ASN A 64 1.28 3.12 -18.61
N ASN A 65 1.15 4.22 -17.85
CA ASN A 65 1.19 5.60 -18.37
C ASN A 65 2.56 6.29 -18.23
N LEU A 66 3.52 5.67 -17.53
CA LEU A 66 4.86 6.19 -17.26
C LEU A 66 5.96 5.51 -18.10
N ALA A 67 5.70 4.30 -18.61
CA ALA A 67 6.63 3.59 -19.48
C ALA A 67 6.72 4.26 -20.86
N GLY A 68 7.93 4.67 -21.26
CA GLY A 68 8.21 5.31 -22.55
C GLY A 68 7.88 4.49 -23.81
N GLY A 69 7.45 3.23 -23.65
CA GLY A 69 6.99 2.35 -24.73
C GLY A 69 5.53 2.55 -25.16
N ASN A 70 4.70 3.23 -24.37
CA ASN A 70 3.28 3.40 -24.66
C ASN A 70 3.02 4.75 -25.38
N ARG A 71 3.08 4.75 -26.72
CA ARG A 71 2.96 5.96 -27.57
C ARG A 71 1.52 6.46 -27.79
N VAL A 72 0.50 5.76 -27.29
CA VAL A 72 -0.90 5.95 -27.70
C VAL A 72 -1.75 6.70 -26.65
N SER A 73 -1.41 6.65 -25.35
CA SER A 73 -2.17 7.33 -24.28
C SER A 73 -1.26 7.96 -23.22
N ARG A 74 -0.52 9.00 -23.60
CA ARG A 74 0.31 9.78 -22.64
C ARG A 74 -0.58 10.79 -21.91
N SER A 75 -1.21 10.37 -20.81
CA SER A 75 -1.93 11.29 -19.92
C SER A 75 -1.07 11.85 -18.78
N GLY A 76 0.23 11.48 -18.71
CA GLY A 76 1.13 11.97 -17.65
C GLY A 76 0.68 11.54 -16.25
N LEU A 77 0.96 12.37 -15.23
CA LEU A 77 0.52 12.14 -13.84
C LEU A 77 -0.99 12.35 -13.62
N GLU A 78 -1.71 12.87 -14.62
CA GLU A 78 -3.15 13.16 -14.56
C GLU A 78 -4.02 12.00 -15.07
N GLY A 79 -3.43 10.91 -15.55
CA GLY A 79 -4.19 9.72 -15.94
C GLY A 79 -4.74 8.94 -14.75
N GLU A 80 -5.87 8.24 -14.94
CA GLU A 80 -6.55 7.44 -13.89
C GLU A 80 -5.64 6.41 -13.18
N GLN A 81 -4.62 5.89 -13.86
CA GLN A 81 -3.63 4.97 -13.25
C GLN A 81 -2.45 5.70 -12.60
N SER A 82 -2.16 6.93 -13.03
CA SER A 82 -1.07 7.74 -12.50
C SER A 82 -1.45 8.43 -11.20
N SER A 83 -2.75 8.63 -10.94
CA SER A 83 -3.27 9.16 -9.67
C SER A 83 -2.96 8.25 -8.48
N LEU A 84 -2.77 6.95 -8.72
CA LEU A 84 -2.34 5.98 -7.68
C LEU A 84 -0.95 6.29 -7.12
N PHE A 85 -0.11 7.04 -7.85
CA PHE A 85 1.12 7.59 -7.29
C PHE A 85 0.83 8.57 -6.14
N PHE A 86 -0.18 9.43 -6.29
CA PHE A 86 -0.55 10.38 -5.22
C PHE A 86 -1.14 9.66 -4.01
N GLU A 87 -1.83 8.54 -4.20
CA GLU A 87 -2.28 7.70 -3.08
C GLU A 87 -1.10 7.13 -2.29
N PHE A 88 -0.04 6.67 -2.96
CA PHE A 88 1.17 6.24 -2.27
C PHE A 88 1.82 7.39 -1.48
N CYS A 89 1.91 8.60 -2.07
CA CYS A 89 2.40 9.78 -1.35
C CYS A 89 1.54 10.14 -0.14
N ARG A 90 0.21 10.10 -0.28
CA ARG A 90 -0.75 10.33 0.81
C ARG A 90 -0.52 9.35 1.96
N ILE A 91 -0.39 8.06 1.65
CA ILE A 91 -0.14 7.02 2.66
C ILE A 91 1.18 7.28 3.39
N LEU A 92 2.27 7.55 2.64
CA LEU A 92 3.58 7.84 3.22
C LEU A 92 3.55 9.06 4.15
N GLU A 93 2.85 10.12 3.75
CA GLU A 93 2.71 11.32 4.57
C GLU A 93 2.00 11.02 5.89
N VAL A 94 0.86 10.31 5.84
CA VAL A 94 0.11 9.92 7.05
C VAL A 94 0.96 9.02 7.97
N VAL A 95 1.69 8.04 7.41
CA VAL A 95 2.56 7.17 8.20
C VAL A 95 3.68 7.97 8.87
N ARG A 96 4.29 8.92 8.16
CA ARG A 96 5.35 9.78 8.70
C ARG A 96 4.83 10.66 9.84
N GLU A 97 3.71 11.35 9.63
CA GLU A 97 3.07 12.20 10.65
C GLU A 97 2.72 11.40 11.89
N THR A 98 2.06 10.26 11.71
CA THR A 98 1.65 9.39 12.83
C THR A 98 2.86 8.85 13.59
N THR A 99 3.95 8.51 12.88
CA THR A 99 5.20 8.06 13.52
C THR A 99 5.80 9.15 14.41
N MET A 100 5.79 10.40 13.95
CA MET A 100 6.26 11.56 14.72
C MET A 100 5.39 11.77 15.97
N GLU A 101 4.06 11.67 15.85
CA GLU A 101 3.13 11.79 16.98
C GLU A 101 3.32 10.67 18.01
N MET A 102 3.70 9.47 17.58
CA MET A 102 3.99 8.33 18.45
C MET A 102 5.35 8.43 19.16
N GLY A 103 6.17 9.45 18.88
CA GLY A 103 7.46 9.68 19.52
C GLY A 103 8.54 8.63 19.17
N ARG A 104 8.46 8.04 17.98
CA ARG A 104 9.43 7.03 17.50
C ARG A 104 10.46 7.71 16.59
N PHE A 105 11.74 7.60 16.96
CA PHE A 105 12.91 8.03 16.20
C PHE A 105 13.84 6.84 15.92
#